data_AF-A0A918T9P1-F1
#
_entry.id   AF-A0A918T9P1-F1
#
_cell.length_a   1.000
_cell.length_b   1.000
_cell.length_c   1.000
_cell.angle_alpha   90.00
_cell.angle_beta   90.00
_cell.angle_gamma   90.00
#
_symmetry.space_group_name_H-M   'P 1'
#
loop_
_entity.id
_entity.type
_entity.pdbx_description
1 polymer ?
#
loop_
_entity_poly.entity_id
_entity_poly.type
_entity_poly.pdbx_seq_one_letter_code
_entity_poly.pdbx_strand_id
1 'polypeptide(L)'
;MGKLTSGRRFAAALLAVSAVLTAGCAARVDAADLPGLYRDKESGGEIRLDPDGTFTATALTMDPDTAPEDLHGKWEFVDSSGSDFVYLDIAGRGIGEVSGVQLYTRGGGKVAFSEPDGSWSLTLTKTTEK
;
A
#
# COMPACT_ATOMS: atom_id res chain seq x y z
N MET A 1 -44.79 30.30 31.32
CA MET A 1 -44.12 29.34 32.24
C MET A 1 -43.75 28.09 31.45
N GLY A 2 -42.57 27.51 31.71
CA GLY A 2 -42.06 26.28 31.08
C GLY A 2 -40.56 26.20 31.33
N LYS A 3 -40.08 25.19 32.07
CA LYS A 3 -38.79 25.25 32.79
C LYS A 3 -37.90 24.05 32.47
N LEU A 4 -36.68 24.35 32.00
CA LEU A 4 -35.43 23.56 32.03
C LEU A 4 -35.49 22.04 31.80
N THR A 5 -34.81 21.59 30.74
CA THR A 5 -34.00 20.36 30.78
C THR A 5 -32.53 20.68 30.51
N SER A 6 -31.66 20.19 31.39
CA SER A 6 -30.20 20.30 31.29
C SER A 6 -29.66 19.30 30.25
N GLY A 7 -28.60 19.66 29.52
CA GLY A 7 -28.17 18.90 28.33
C GLY A 7 -26.72 19.10 27.88
N ARG A 8 -25.77 18.95 28.80
CA ARG A 8 -24.34 18.63 28.58
C ARG A 8 -23.61 19.34 27.42
N ARG A 9 -22.86 20.39 27.76
CA ARG A 9 -21.81 20.98 26.90
C ARG A 9 -20.74 19.93 26.59
N PHE A 10 -20.49 19.65 25.31
CA PHE A 10 -19.28 18.94 24.87
C PHE A 10 -18.41 19.91 24.07
N ALA A 11 -17.38 20.44 24.73
CA ALA A 11 -16.25 21.06 24.08
C ALA A 11 -15.17 20.00 23.89
N ALA A 12 -14.97 19.55 22.65
CA ALA A 12 -13.88 18.67 22.23
C ALA A 12 -13.77 18.76 20.70
N ALA A 13 -12.60 18.91 20.08
CA ALA A 13 -11.33 19.44 20.57
C ALA A 13 -10.63 20.11 19.37
N LEU A 14 -9.83 21.14 19.59
CA LEU A 14 -9.04 21.77 18.52
C LEU A 14 -7.89 20.83 18.12
N LEU A 15 -8.06 20.08 17.03
CA LEU A 15 -6.95 19.41 16.36
C LEU A 15 -6.22 20.41 15.45
N ALA A 16 -5.29 21.14 16.06
CA ALA A 16 -4.29 21.91 15.36
C ALA A 16 -2.92 21.24 15.53
N VAL A 17 -2.45 20.55 14.49
CA VAL A 17 -1.02 20.25 14.30
C VAL A 17 -0.67 20.59 12.86
N SER A 18 0.20 21.57 12.70
CA SER A 18 0.73 21.97 11.39
C SER A 18 1.84 21.01 10.97
N ALA A 19 1.73 20.42 9.78
CA ALA A 19 2.88 19.85 9.08
C ALA A 19 3.52 20.95 8.22
N VAL A 20 4.45 21.72 8.80
CA VAL A 20 5.34 22.57 8.01
C VAL A 20 6.38 21.66 7.38
N LEU A 21 6.28 21.40 6.08
CA LEU A 21 7.28 20.66 5.31
C LEU A 21 8.55 21.53 5.14
N THR A 22 9.36 21.61 6.20
CA THR A 22 10.68 22.23 6.13
C THR A 22 11.62 21.34 5.34
N ALA A 23 12.07 21.83 4.18
CA ALA A 23 12.89 21.06 3.25
C ALA A 23 14.21 20.58 3.86
N GLY A 24 14.35 19.26 3.98
CA GLY A 24 15.62 18.54 3.91
C GLY A 24 15.52 17.55 2.76
N CYS A 25 16.53 17.48 1.89
CA CYS A 25 16.44 16.66 0.68
C CYS A 25 16.46 15.15 0.97
N ALA A 26 15.27 14.54 1.03
CA ALA A 26 15.05 13.10 0.92
C ALA A 26 13.87 12.87 -0.04
N ALA A 27 14.13 12.97 -1.35
CA ALA A 27 13.13 12.68 -2.37
C ALA A 27 13.15 11.18 -2.70
N ARG A 28 12.37 10.40 -1.94
CA ARG A 28 12.17 8.97 -2.16
C ARG A 28 10.70 8.60 -1.93
N VAL A 29 10.00 8.54 -3.05
CA VAL A 29 8.62 8.12 -3.33
C VAL A 29 8.58 7.96 -4.86
N ASP A 30 7.76 7.05 -5.40
CA ASP A 30 6.75 7.35 -6.44
C ASP A 30 6.33 6.10 -7.24
N ALA A 31 5.02 5.87 -7.35
CA ALA A 31 4.46 4.65 -7.93
C ALA A 31 3.22 4.75 -8.86
N ALA A 32 2.68 5.86 -9.37
CA ALA A 32 2.84 7.25 -9.00
C ALA A 32 1.98 7.55 -7.77
N ASP A 33 2.58 7.99 -6.66
CA ASP A 33 1.98 8.31 -5.35
C ASP A 33 0.91 7.34 -4.78
N LEU A 34 0.93 6.07 -5.22
CA LEU A 34 0.07 4.98 -4.71
C LEU A 34 -1.43 5.32 -4.76
N PRO A 35 -2.28 4.57 -4.04
CA PRO A 35 -3.55 4.00 -4.51
C PRO A 35 -3.79 3.80 -6.02
N GLY A 36 -4.35 2.65 -6.40
CA GLY A 36 -4.79 2.34 -7.77
C GLY A 36 -4.54 0.89 -8.17
N LEU A 37 -4.87 0.58 -9.43
CA LEU A 37 -4.69 -0.73 -10.04
C LEU A 37 -3.32 -0.85 -10.72
N TYR A 38 -2.59 -1.92 -10.40
CA TYR A 38 -1.31 -2.30 -10.95
C TYR A 38 -1.43 -3.64 -11.64
N ARG A 39 -0.96 -3.76 -12.88
CA ARG A 39 -1.18 -4.95 -13.69
C ARG A 39 0.11 -5.44 -14.35
N ASP A 40 0.28 -6.75 -14.36
CA ASP A 40 1.25 -7.42 -15.22
C ASP A 40 0.66 -7.63 -16.62
N LYS A 41 1.48 -7.42 -17.65
CA LYS A 41 1.02 -7.50 -19.04
C LYS A 41 1.13 -8.90 -19.66
N GLU A 42 1.87 -9.80 -19.03
CA GLU A 42 2.18 -11.13 -19.57
C GLU A 42 1.21 -12.19 -19.03
N SER A 43 1.17 -12.36 -17.71
CA SER A 43 0.20 -13.19 -16.98
C SER A 43 -1.21 -12.58 -16.97
N GLY A 44 -1.29 -11.24 -17.07
CA GLY A 44 -2.54 -10.49 -16.92
C GLY A 44 -2.98 -10.30 -15.47
N GLY A 45 -2.25 -10.83 -14.48
CA GLY A 45 -2.52 -10.70 -13.05
C GLY A 45 -2.36 -9.27 -12.53
N GLU A 46 -3.05 -8.95 -11.43
CA GLU A 46 -3.19 -7.57 -10.96
C GLU A 46 -3.23 -7.45 -9.43
N ILE A 47 -2.87 -6.27 -8.93
CA ILE A 47 -3.07 -5.84 -7.55
C ILE A 47 -3.65 -4.43 -7.51
N ARG A 48 -4.68 -4.23 -6.70
CA ARG A 48 -5.28 -2.95 -6.39
C ARG A 48 -4.89 -2.55 -4.98
N LEU A 49 -4.33 -1.35 -4.83
CA LEU A 49 -4.09 -0.70 -3.54
C LEU A 49 -5.18 0.35 -3.34
N ASP A 50 -6.02 0.22 -2.32
CA ASP A 50 -7.09 1.19 -2.03
C ASP A 50 -6.66 2.22 -0.97
N PRO A 51 -7.22 3.44 -1.00
CA PRO A 51 -6.81 4.55 -0.13
C PRO A 51 -7.19 4.38 1.35
N ASP A 52 -7.93 3.33 1.70
CA ASP A 52 -8.25 2.94 3.08
C ASP A 52 -7.22 1.97 3.69
N GLY A 53 -6.12 1.72 2.98
CA GLY A 53 -5.08 0.78 3.37
C GLY A 53 -5.45 -0.69 3.14
N THR A 54 -6.51 -1.00 2.39
CA THR A 54 -6.76 -2.38 1.92
C THR A 54 -6.14 -2.65 0.55
N PHE A 55 -5.82 -3.92 0.27
CA PHE A 55 -5.48 -4.36 -1.08
C PHE A 55 -6.24 -5.63 -1.46
N THR A 56 -6.39 -5.82 -2.77
CA THR A 56 -6.81 -7.09 -3.40
C THR A 56 -5.88 -7.40 -4.57
N ALA A 57 -5.47 -8.65 -4.72
CA ALA A 57 -4.75 -9.14 -5.88
C ALA A 57 -5.49 -10.33 -6.50
N THR A 58 -5.43 -10.43 -7.83
CA THR A 58 -6.13 -11.44 -8.63
C THR A 58 -5.14 -12.11 -9.57
N ALA A 59 -5.14 -13.45 -9.61
CA ALA A 59 -4.25 -14.26 -10.44
C ALA A 59 -2.78 -13.81 -10.37
N LEU A 60 -2.29 -13.53 -9.16
CA LEU A 60 -0.96 -12.97 -8.94
C LEU A 60 0.05 -14.08 -8.64
N THR A 61 1.01 -14.28 -9.55
CA THR A 61 2.10 -15.24 -9.38
C THR A 61 3.28 -14.59 -8.65
N MET A 62 3.36 -14.78 -7.34
CA MET A 62 4.47 -14.23 -6.52
C MET A 62 5.80 -14.97 -6.78
N ASP A 63 5.75 -16.24 -7.14
CA ASP A 63 6.87 -17.12 -7.47
C ASP A 63 6.52 -17.88 -8.77
N PRO A 64 7.38 -17.87 -9.82
CA PRO A 64 7.08 -18.49 -11.12
C PRO A 64 6.88 -20.01 -11.07
N ASP A 65 7.38 -20.70 -10.04
CA ASP A 65 7.16 -22.13 -9.82
C ASP A 65 5.85 -22.42 -9.05
N THR A 66 5.12 -21.37 -8.64
CA THR A 66 3.82 -21.48 -7.94
C THR A 66 2.64 -21.14 -8.85
N ALA A 67 1.46 -21.64 -8.49
CA ALA A 67 0.22 -21.26 -9.17
C ALA A 67 -0.13 -19.79 -8.86
N PRO A 68 -0.79 -19.06 -9.78
CA PRO A 68 -1.31 -17.73 -9.48
C PRO A 68 -2.35 -17.79 -8.35
N GLU A 69 -2.28 -16.86 -7.39
CA GLU A 69 -3.20 -16.81 -6.24
C GLU A 69 -4.01 -15.51 -6.21
N ASP A 70 -5.20 -15.59 -5.61
CA ASP A 70 -6.03 -14.44 -5.27
C ASP A 70 -5.82 -14.09 -3.79
N LEU A 71 -5.40 -12.86 -3.52
CA LEU A 71 -4.94 -12.42 -2.19
C LEU A 71 -5.65 -11.13 -1.77
N HIS A 72 -5.80 -10.92 -0.47
CA HIS A 72 -6.35 -9.68 0.07
C HIS A 72 -5.78 -9.40 1.46
N GLY A 73 -5.88 -8.15 1.91
CA GLY A 73 -5.40 -7.78 3.22
C GLY A 73 -5.19 -6.28 3.39
N LYS A 74 -4.14 -5.92 4.13
CA LYS A 74 -3.77 -4.54 4.43
C LYS A 74 -2.44 -4.17 3.76
N TRP A 75 -2.25 -2.90 3.46
CA TRP A 75 -0.98 -2.38 2.94
C TRP A 75 -0.55 -1.11 3.66
N GLU A 76 0.77 -0.98 3.83
CA GLU A 76 1.41 0.19 4.42
C GLU A 76 2.61 0.62 3.57
N PHE A 77 2.83 1.93 3.41
CA PHE A 77 4.04 2.44 2.77
C PHE A 77 5.17 2.56 3.79
N VAL A 78 6.34 2.04 3.46
CA VAL A 78 7.54 2.08 4.29
C VAL A 78 8.63 2.87 3.55
N ASP A 79 8.82 4.11 4.00
CA ASP A 79 10.02 4.92 3.72
C ASP A 79 11.23 4.25 4.42
N SER A 80 12.30 4.00 3.68
CA SER A 80 13.53 3.48 4.27
C SER A 80 14.79 4.08 3.64
N SER A 81 15.83 4.19 4.46
CA SER A 81 17.16 4.63 4.01
C SER A 81 17.75 3.72 2.91
N GLY A 82 17.29 2.47 2.79
CA GLY A 82 17.68 1.53 1.75
C GLY A 82 16.92 1.70 0.44
N SER A 83 15.60 1.52 0.45
CA SER A 83 14.66 1.64 -0.68
C SER A 83 13.21 1.69 -0.16
N ASP A 84 12.31 2.39 -0.85
CA ASP A 84 10.91 2.48 -0.42
C ASP A 84 10.07 1.34 -0.99
N PHE A 85 9.21 0.77 -0.15
CA PHE A 85 8.35 -0.35 -0.52
C PHE A 85 6.98 -0.22 0.13
N VAL A 86 6.01 -0.87 -0.50
CA VAL A 86 4.72 -1.19 0.12
C VAL A 86 4.85 -2.54 0.82
N TYR A 87 4.53 -2.61 2.10
CA TYR A 87 4.36 -3.86 2.82
C TYR A 87 2.91 -4.33 2.66
N LEU A 88 2.70 -5.56 2.19
CA LEU A 88 1.38 -6.18 2.05
C LEU A 88 1.18 -7.20 3.17
N ASP A 89 0.33 -6.92 4.15
CA ASP A 89 -0.07 -7.85 5.21
C ASP A 89 -1.25 -8.72 4.73
N ILE A 90 -1.02 -10.01 4.53
CA ILE A 90 -1.93 -10.91 3.80
C ILE A 90 -2.90 -11.58 4.77
N ALA A 91 -4.18 -11.26 4.62
CA ALA A 91 -5.24 -11.79 5.49
C ALA A 91 -5.36 -13.31 5.37
N GLY A 92 -5.48 -13.99 6.50
CA GLY A 92 -5.63 -15.45 6.57
C GLY A 92 -4.31 -16.25 6.53
N ARG A 93 -3.17 -15.61 6.24
CA ARG A 93 -1.84 -16.24 6.35
C ARG A 93 -1.40 -16.22 7.82
N GLY A 94 -0.89 -17.33 8.34
CA GLY A 94 -0.65 -17.50 9.77
C GLY A 94 0.58 -16.74 10.30
N ILE A 95 0.56 -16.35 11.58
CA ILE A 95 1.76 -15.83 12.27
C ILE A 95 2.90 -16.87 12.24
N GLY A 96 3.94 -16.60 11.45
CA GLY A 96 5.13 -17.43 11.30
C GLY A 96 5.33 -18.02 9.91
N GLU A 97 4.30 -17.99 9.07
CA GLU A 97 4.45 -18.04 7.61
C GLU A 97 4.93 -16.66 7.13
N VAL A 98 5.40 -16.49 5.89
CA VAL A 98 5.80 -15.15 5.37
C VAL A 98 4.54 -14.32 5.18
N SER A 99 4.10 -13.69 6.27
CA SER A 99 2.77 -13.09 6.44
C SER A 99 2.60 -11.78 5.69
N GLY A 100 3.71 -11.13 5.33
CA GLY A 100 3.65 -10.02 4.40
C GLY A 100 4.80 -9.96 3.41
N VAL A 101 4.48 -9.44 2.24
CA VAL A 101 5.34 -9.40 1.06
C VAL A 101 5.71 -7.95 0.75
N GLN A 102 6.96 -7.72 0.38
CA GLN A 102 7.47 -6.38 0.05
C GLN A 102 7.32 -6.11 -1.45
N LEU A 103 6.65 -5.01 -1.77
CA LEU A 103 6.36 -4.56 -3.12
C LEU A 103 7.11 -3.24 -3.36
N TYR A 104 8.28 -3.34 -3.98
CA TYR A 104 9.23 -2.22 -4.12
C TYR A 104 8.78 -1.22 -5.17
N THR A 105 8.84 0.06 -4.83
CA THR A 105 8.53 1.14 -5.78
C THR A 105 9.64 1.24 -6.84
N ARG A 106 9.25 1.41 -8.09
CA ARG A 106 10.16 1.58 -9.23
C ARG A 106 9.67 2.78 -10.05
N GLY A 107 10.59 3.70 -10.35
CA GLY A 107 10.25 4.96 -11.02
C GLY A 107 9.48 4.77 -12.33
N GLY A 108 8.54 5.68 -12.60
CA GLY A 108 7.67 5.61 -13.77
C GLY A 108 6.41 4.76 -13.56
N GLY A 109 5.83 4.80 -12.36
CA GLY A 109 4.54 4.17 -12.07
C GLY A 109 4.58 2.64 -11.96
N LYS A 110 5.70 2.07 -11.50
CA LYS A 110 5.92 0.63 -11.46
C LYS A 110 6.16 0.14 -10.03
N VAL A 111 5.83 -1.12 -9.81
CA VAL A 111 6.09 -1.82 -8.55
C VAL A 111 6.56 -3.24 -8.84
N ALA A 112 7.45 -3.78 -8.02
CA ALA A 112 8.03 -5.11 -8.25
C ALA A 112 8.22 -5.91 -6.96
N PHE A 113 7.97 -7.22 -7.05
CA PHE A 113 8.38 -8.19 -6.05
C PHE A 113 9.85 -8.55 -6.27
N SER A 114 10.74 -8.11 -5.38
CA SER A 114 12.18 -8.34 -5.46
C SER A 114 12.76 -8.45 -4.05
N GLU A 115 13.64 -9.43 -3.80
CA GLU A 115 14.58 -9.31 -2.67
C GLU A 115 15.73 -8.35 -3.05
N PRO A 116 16.51 -7.81 -2.07
CA PRO A 116 17.56 -6.83 -2.34
C PRO A 116 18.71 -7.30 -3.26
N ASP A 117 18.81 -8.60 -3.53
CA ASP A 117 19.80 -9.20 -4.44
C ASP A 117 19.39 -9.18 -5.92
N GLY A 118 18.12 -8.90 -6.23
CA GLY A 118 17.58 -8.84 -7.58
C GLY A 118 17.10 -10.18 -8.16
N SER A 119 16.99 -11.24 -7.36
CA SER A 119 16.64 -12.60 -7.84
C SER A 119 15.19 -12.75 -8.35
N TRP A 120 14.30 -11.79 -8.11
CA TRP A 120 12.89 -11.83 -8.50
C TRP A 120 12.42 -10.49 -9.12
N SER A 121 11.59 -10.54 -10.16
CA SER A 121 11.15 -9.32 -10.87
C SER A 121 9.81 -9.40 -11.61
N LEU A 122 8.76 -9.99 -11.01
CA LEU A 122 7.39 -9.68 -11.47
C LEU A 122 7.17 -8.16 -11.32
N THR A 123 6.98 -7.47 -12.45
CA THR A 123 6.97 -6.01 -12.53
C THR A 123 5.62 -5.51 -13.00
N LEU A 124 4.83 -4.99 -12.07
CA LEU A 124 3.49 -4.47 -12.33
C LEU A 124 3.57 -2.98 -12.70
N THR A 125 2.71 -2.54 -13.62
CA THR A 125 2.61 -1.12 -14.01
C THR A 125 1.25 -0.55 -13.60
N LYS A 126 1.23 0.65 -13.02
CA LYS A 126 -0.01 1.36 -12.68
C LYS A 126 -0.83 1.62 -13.94
N THR A 127 -2.11 1.28 -13.89
CA THR A 127 -3.06 1.49 -14.98
C THR A 127 -3.73 2.84 -14.82
N THR A 128 -3.83 3.63 -15.90
CA THR A 128 -4.74 4.78 -15.93
C THR A 128 -6.16 4.28 -16.15
N GLU A 129 -6.90 4.06 -15.05
CA GLU A 129 -8.37 3.97 -15.09
C GLU A 129 -8.92 5.25 -15.77
N LYS A 130 -9.96 5.11 -16.58
CA LYS A 130 -10.41 6.12 -17.56
C LYS A 130 -11.91 6.36 -17.49
#